data_AF-A0A9P6ARC4-F1
#
_entry.id   AF-A0A9P6ARC4-F1
#
_cell.length_a   1.000
_cell.length_b   1.000
_cell.length_c   1.000
_cell.angle_alpha   90.00
_cell.angle_beta   90.00
_cell.angle_gamma   90.00
#
_symmetry.space_group_name_H-M   'P 1'
#
loop_
_entity.id
_entity.type
_entity.pdbx_description
1 polymer ?
#
loop_
_entity_poly.entity_id
_entity_poly.type
_entity_poly.pdbx_seq_one_letter_code
_entity_poly.pdbx_strand_id
1 'polypeptide(L)'
;MTGSSWMARRRWDFAPSRVMNYRPPTRAVFLTRAVLHFAAYQLVMDGIDIYIKQVPFKTTLNEPVSRALPVWDQILCGFAIGTFLSCGMAMIYDLLSIFFVASGLTSPSSWPPFFEEPLLAISLQDFWSNRWHHMFRRSFTHLSDTFLSLFFSADAIKRSRGITVY
;
A
#
# COMPACT_ATOMS: atom_id res chain seq x y z
N MET A 1 10.18 -4.76 15.08
CA MET A 1 10.98 -6.01 15.04
C MET A 1 12.29 -5.71 14.33
N THR A 2 13.39 -5.66 15.06
CA THR A 2 14.75 -5.50 14.50
C THR A 2 15.26 -6.87 14.08
N GLY A 3 15.24 -7.19 12.79
CA GLY A 3 15.86 -8.41 12.28
C GLY A 3 17.38 -8.29 12.35
N SER A 4 18.05 -9.29 12.92
CA SER A 4 19.51 -9.40 12.86
C SER A 4 19.94 -9.62 11.41
N SER A 5 20.79 -8.72 10.90
CA SER A 5 21.47 -8.94 9.64
C SER A 5 22.54 -10.01 9.81
N TRP A 6 22.71 -10.86 8.80
CA TRP A 6 23.91 -11.70 8.67
C TRP A 6 25.20 -10.90 8.41
N MET A 7 25.08 -9.61 8.07
CA MET A 7 26.23 -8.71 7.91
C MET A 7 26.52 -8.04 9.25
N ALA A 8 27.71 -8.28 9.80
CA ALA A 8 28.16 -7.67 11.04
C ALA A 8 27.99 -6.14 11.01
N ARG A 9 27.31 -5.59 12.02
CA ARG A 9 27.04 -4.14 12.26
C ARG A 9 25.98 -3.45 11.37
N ARG A 10 25.16 -4.16 10.58
CA ARG A 10 24.03 -3.53 9.87
C ARG A 10 22.70 -3.71 10.60
N ARG A 11 22.03 -2.58 10.91
CA ARG A 11 20.62 -2.55 11.30
C ARG A 11 19.76 -2.53 10.03
N TRP A 12 18.76 -3.39 9.94
CA TRP A 12 17.85 -3.47 8.79
C TRP A 12 16.69 -2.50 8.98
N ASP A 13 16.85 -1.24 8.55
CA ASP A 13 15.80 -0.20 8.62
C ASP A 13 14.96 -0.18 7.33
N PHE A 14 14.27 -1.29 7.01
CA PHE A 14 13.35 -1.37 5.86
C PHE A 14 11.99 -0.78 6.19
N ALA A 15 11.61 -0.88 7.46
CA ALA A 15 10.39 -0.33 7.98
C ALA A 15 10.57 1.19 8.11
N PRO A 16 9.73 2.01 7.45
CA PRO A 16 9.76 3.45 7.66
C PRO A 16 9.61 3.75 9.16
N SER A 17 10.17 4.88 9.62
CA SER A 17 10.23 5.22 11.05
C SER A 17 8.87 5.11 11.75
N ARG A 18 7.76 5.32 11.03
CA ARG A 18 6.40 5.13 11.56
C ARG A 18 6.08 3.68 11.92
N VAL A 19 6.43 2.71 11.07
CA VAL A 19 6.22 1.28 11.37
C VAL A 19 7.05 0.86 12.57
N MET A 20 8.26 1.40 12.71
CA MET A 20 9.12 1.14 13.85
C MET A 20 8.60 1.79 15.14
N ASN A 21 7.99 2.97 15.04
CA ASN A 21 7.43 3.73 16.15
C ASN A 21 5.92 3.51 16.35
N TYR A 22 5.34 2.50 15.68
CA TYR A 22 3.91 2.25 15.76
C TYR A 22 3.52 1.82 17.17
N ARG A 23 2.65 2.61 17.80
CA ARG A 23 2.10 2.32 19.13
C ARG A 23 0.76 1.60 18.96
N PRO A 24 0.70 0.28 19.17
CA PRO A 24 -0.53 -0.45 18.98
C PRO A 24 -1.58 -0.03 20.02
N PRO A 25 -2.85 0.10 19.61
CA PRO A 25 -3.94 0.17 20.57
C PRO A 25 -4.17 -1.20 21.26
N THR A 26 -5.04 -1.23 22.27
CA THR A 26 -5.47 -2.50 22.87
C THR A 26 -6.17 -3.37 21.83
N ARG A 27 -6.15 -4.70 22.03
CA ARG A 27 -6.73 -5.67 21.08
C ARG A 27 -8.20 -5.36 20.75
N ALA A 28 -9.01 -5.01 21.74
CA ALA A 28 -10.41 -4.64 21.52
C ALA A 28 -10.54 -3.40 20.63
N VAL A 29 -9.80 -2.33 20.94
CA VAL A 29 -9.82 -1.09 20.16
C VAL A 29 -9.29 -1.30 18.73
N PHE A 30 -8.24 -2.12 18.57
CA PHE A 30 -7.74 -2.50 17.25
C PHE A 30 -8.82 -3.17 16.41
N LEU A 31 -9.44 -4.23 16.94
CA LEU A 31 -10.45 -5.00 16.24
C LEU A 31 -11.69 -4.16 15.90
N THR A 32 -12.18 -3.34 16.84
CA THR A 32 -13.29 -2.43 16.57
C THR A 32 -12.96 -1.46 15.44
N ARG A 33 -11.76 -0.86 15.45
CA ARG A 33 -11.34 0.05 14.37
C ARG A 33 -11.21 -0.66 13.03
N ALA A 34 -10.60 -1.84 12.99
CA ALA A 34 -10.45 -2.62 11.77
C ALA A 34 -11.81 -3.02 11.18
N VAL A 35 -12.78 -3.42 12.02
CA VAL A 35 -14.14 -3.74 11.57
C VAL A 35 -14.86 -2.50 11.03
N LEU A 36 -14.74 -1.36 11.72
CA LEU A 36 -15.34 -0.10 11.26
C LEU A 36 -14.71 0.39 9.94
N HIS A 37 -13.39 0.29 9.80
CA HIS A 37 -12.68 0.62 8.57
C HIS A 37 -13.12 -0.29 7.43
N PHE A 38 -13.15 -1.61 7.65
CA PHE A 38 -13.62 -2.57 6.66
C PHE A 38 -15.05 -2.26 6.19
N ALA A 39 -15.96 -1.99 7.13
CA ALA A 39 -17.34 -1.62 6.80
C ALA A 39 -17.42 -0.30 6.02
N ALA A 40 -16.64 0.71 6.40
CA ALA A 40 -16.57 1.99 5.68
C ALA A 40 -16.05 1.81 4.25
N TYR A 41 -14.98 1.03 4.06
CA TYR A 41 -14.46 0.75 2.73
C TYR A 41 -15.44 -0.04 1.85
N GLN A 42 -16.18 -0.99 2.44
CA GLN A 42 -17.23 -1.71 1.72
C GLN A 42 -18.31 -0.73 1.21
N LEU A 43 -18.80 0.18 2.05
CA LEU A 43 -19.81 1.16 1.64
C LEU A 43 -19.31 2.09 0.53
N VAL A 44 -18.05 2.52 0.60
CA VAL A 44 -17.43 3.34 -0.45
C VAL A 44 -17.35 2.56 -1.77
N MET A 45 -16.94 1.29 -1.71
CA MET A 45 -16.87 0.43 -2.89
C MET A 45 -18.25 0.16 -3.49
N ASP A 46 -19.28 -0.08 -2.67
CA ASP A 46 -20.65 -0.27 -3.14
C ASP A 46 -21.17 0.99 -3.86
N GLY A 47 -20.88 2.18 -3.29
CA GLY A 47 -21.23 3.45 -3.94
C GLY A 47 -20.52 3.64 -5.29
N ILE A 48 -19.23 3.30 -5.37
CA ILE A 48 -18.47 3.34 -6.62
C ILE A 48 -19.02 2.34 -7.64
N ASP A 49 -19.33 1.12 -7.22
CA ASP A 49 -19.88 0.07 -8.08
C ASP A 49 -21.25 0.48 -8.64
N ILE A 50 -22.12 1.08 -7.82
CA ILE A 50 -23.39 1.67 -8.27
C ILE A 50 -23.13 2.77 -9.31
N TYR A 51 -22.20 3.69 -9.05
CA TYR A 51 -21.87 4.76 -9.98
C TYR A 51 -21.36 4.21 -11.32
N ILE A 52 -20.40 3.28 -11.30
CA ILE A 52 -19.83 2.67 -12.51
C ILE A 52 -20.92 1.94 -13.31
N LYS A 53 -21.86 1.26 -12.66
CA LYS A 53 -22.99 0.59 -13.35
C LYS A 53 -23.97 1.56 -14.00
N GLN A 54 -24.05 2.81 -13.55
CA GLN A 54 -24.90 3.84 -14.15
C GLN A 54 -24.26 4.49 -15.38
N VAL A 55 -22.93 4.42 -15.50
CA VAL A 55 -22.22 4.99 -16.66
C VAL A 55 -22.61 4.18 -17.91
N PRO A 56 -23.10 4.84 -18.99
CA PRO A 56 -23.61 4.16 -20.17
C PRO A 56 -22.46 3.65 -21.05
N PHE A 57 -21.74 2.64 -20.56
CA PHE A 57 -20.73 1.95 -21.34
C PHE A 57 -21.39 1.24 -22.52
N LYS A 58 -21.08 1.69 -23.75
CA LYS A 58 -21.47 0.97 -24.96
C LYS A 58 -20.61 -0.28 -25.10
N THR A 59 -21.03 -1.36 -24.46
CA THR A 59 -20.34 -2.66 -24.47
C THR A 59 -20.27 -3.34 -25.84
N THR A 60 -20.99 -2.81 -26.83
CA THR A 60 -21.07 -3.33 -28.20
C THR A 60 -19.99 -2.81 -29.15
N LEU A 61 -19.32 -1.72 -28.79
CA LEU A 61 -18.20 -1.17 -29.54
C LEU A 61 -16.93 -1.56 -28.78
N ASN A 62 -16.01 -2.29 -29.43
CA ASN A 62 -14.65 -2.55 -28.94
C ASN A 62 -13.79 -1.26 -28.96
N GLU A 63 -14.38 -0.13 -28.61
CA GLU A 63 -13.70 1.15 -28.56
C GLU A 63 -13.07 1.35 -27.18
N PRO A 64 -11.85 1.91 -27.12
CA PRO A 64 -11.22 2.24 -25.84
C PRO A 64 -12.09 3.24 -25.06
N VAL A 65 -12.04 3.14 -23.73
CA VAL A 65 -12.79 4.01 -22.79
C VAL A 65 -12.61 5.50 -23.11
N SER A 66 -11.44 5.88 -23.65
CA SER A 66 -11.10 7.25 -24.06
C SER A 66 -11.94 7.82 -25.21
N ARG A 67 -12.60 6.96 -25.99
CA ARG A 67 -13.45 7.35 -27.14
C ARG A 67 -14.94 7.16 -26.84
N ALA A 68 -15.26 6.34 -25.84
CA ALA A 68 -16.63 5.97 -25.47
C ALA A 68 -17.34 7.01 -24.58
N LEU A 69 -16.60 7.85 -23.86
CA LEU A 69 -17.14 8.77 -22.84
C LEU A 69 -16.61 10.21 -22.98
N PRO A 70 -17.38 11.24 -22.56
CA PRO A 70 -16.87 12.59 -22.35
C PRO A 70 -15.66 12.62 -21.41
N VAL A 71 -14.75 13.59 -21.59
CA VAL A 71 -13.50 13.70 -20.81
C VAL A 71 -13.75 13.73 -19.30
N TRP A 72 -14.83 14.39 -18.85
CA TRP A 72 -15.17 14.45 -17.42
C TRP A 72 -15.56 13.09 -16.85
N ASP A 73 -16.34 12.31 -17.59
CA ASP A 73 -16.72 10.97 -17.17
C ASP A 73 -15.50 10.03 -17.17
N GLN A 74 -14.57 10.19 -18.11
CA GLN A 74 -13.30 9.45 -18.09
C GLN A 74 -12.47 9.74 -16.85
N ILE A 75 -12.34 11.01 -16.48
CA ILE A 75 -11.60 11.44 -15.28
C ILE A 75 -12.27 10.85 -14.03
N LEU A 76 -13.60 10.98 -13.91
CA LEU A 76 -14.35 10.46 -12.78
C LEU A 76 -14.25 8.93 -12.68
N CYS A 77 -14.40 8.20 -13.79
CA CYS A 77 -14.19 6.75 -13.82
C CYS A 77 -12.76 6.36 -13.43
N GLY A 78 -11.75 7.12 -13.87
CA GLY A 78 -10.35 6.90 -13.49
C GLY A 78 -10.14 7.03 -11.98
N PHE A 79 -10.65 8.11 -11.39
CA PHE A 79 -10.62 8.28 -9.93
C PHE A 79 -11.41 7.19 -9.20
N ALA A 80 -12.60 6.85 -9.67
CA ALA A 80 -13.44 5.80 -9.09
C ALA A 80 -12.73 4.43 -9.07
N ILE A 81 -12.10 4.03 -10.19
CA ILE A 81 -11.31 2.80 -10.26
C ILE A 81 -10.10 2.85 -9.31
N GLY A 82 -9.38 3.97 -9.30
CA GLY A 82 -8.24 4.16 -8.39
C GLY A 82 -8.64 4.02 -6.92
N THR A 83 -9.74 4.64 -6.52
CA THR A 83 -10.29 4.53 -5.16
C THR A 83 -10.77 3.10 -4.88
N PHE A 84 -11.47 2.47 -5.81
CA PHE A 84 -11.93 1.08 -5.66
C PHE A 84 -10.78 0.11 -5.39
N LEU A 85 -9.68 0.21 -6.17
CA LEU A 85 -8.48 -0.60 -5.96
C LEU A 85 -7.83 -0.33 -4.61
N SER A 86 -7.78 0.94 -4.19
CA SER A 86 -7.20 1.35 -2.91
C SER A 86 -7.99 0.78 -1.73
N CYS A 87 -9.32 0.93 -1.76
CA CYS A 87 -10.23 0.38 -0.76
C CYS A 87 -10.13 -1.15 -0.71
N GLY A 88 -10.10 -1.82 -1.86
CA GLY A 88 -9.97 -3.28 -1.93
C GLY A 88 -8.69 -3.80 -1.26
N MET A 89 -7.55 -3.12 -1.48
CA MET A 89 -6.29 -3.48 -0.81
C MET A 89 -6.37 -3.27 0.71
N ALA A 90 -6.92 -2.15 1.17
CA ALA A 90 -7.10 -1.89 2.60
C ALA A 90 -8.06 -2.89 3.26
N MET A 91 -9.14 -3.27 2.57
CA MET A 91 -10.09 -4.26 3.08
C MET A 91 -9.49 -5.65 3.26
N ILE A 92 -8.69 -6.11 2.29
CA ILE A 92 -7.98 -7.39 2.41
C ILE A 92 -7.04 -7.34 3.61
N TYR A 93 -6.33 -6.23 3.79
CA TYR A 93 -5.47 -6.02 4.95
C TYR A 93 -6.25 -6.07 6.28
N ASP A 94 -7.36 -5.33 6.36
CA ASP A 94 -8.21 -5.30 7.56
C ASP A 94 -8.79 -6.69 7.86
N LEU A 95 -9.28 -7.41 6.86
CA LEU A 95 -9.83 -8.75 7.00
C LEU A 95 -8.80 -9.75 7.56
N LEU A 96 -7.59 -9.75 7.01
CA LEU A 96 -6.50 -10.58 7.52
C LEU A 96 -6.12 -10.16 8.94
N SER A 97 -6.01 -8.86 9.19
CA SER A 97 -5.65 -8.35 10.52
C SER A 97 -6.68 -8.75 11.59
N ILE A 98 -7.97 -8.68 11.25
CA ILE A 98 -9.07 -9.11 12.12
C ILE A 98 -8.91 -10.60 12.41
N PHE A 99 -8.75 -11.43 11.38
CA PHE A 99 -8.61 -12.88 11.54
C PHE A 99 -7.42 -13.26 12.43
N PHE A 100 -6.22 -12.72 12.16
CA PHE A 100 -5.00 -13.09 12.89
C PHE A 100 -4.93 -12.48 14.31
N VAL A 101 -5.49 -11.29 14.53
CA VAL A 101 -5.52 -10.68 15.87
C VAL A 101 -6.67 -11.25 16.71
N ALA A 102 -7.82 -11.56 16.10
CA ALA A 102 -8.93 -12.21 16.79
C ALA A 102 -8.58 -13.65 17.21
N SER A 103 -7.87 -14.41 16.38
CA SER A 103 -7.37 -15.75 16.74
C SER A 103 -6.24 -15.73 17.77
N GLY A 104 -5.63 -14.57 18.04
CA GLY A 104 -4.49 -14.45 18.96
C GLY A 104 -3.15 -14.91 18.38
N LEU A 105 -3.11 -15.24 17.09
CA LEU A 105 -1.88 -15.66 16.39
C LEU A 105 -0.87 -14.51 16.28
N THR A 106 -1.35 -13.27 16.23
CA THR A 106 -0.52 -12.08 16.12
C THR A 106 -1.01 -10.98 17.05
N SER A 107 -0.09 -10.09 17.45
CA SER A 107 -0.40 -8.89 18.21
C SER A 107 -0.81 -7.72 17.30
N PRO A 108 -1.61 -6.76 17.78
CA PRO A 108 -1.93 -5.55 17.02
C PRO A 108 -0.70 -4.78 16.52
N SER A 109 0.44 -4.85 17.22
CA SER A 109 1.71 -4.23 16.80
C SER A 109 2.28 -4.78 15.50
N SER A 110 1.92 -6.00 15.12
CA SER A 110 2.35 -6.61 13.85
C SER A 110 1.56 -6.06 12.65
N TRP A 111 0.49 -5.31 12.91
CA TRP A 111 -0.41 -4.77 11.90
C TRP A 111 -0.44 -3.23 11.96
N PRO A 112 0.63 -2.54 11.51
CA PRO A 112 0.62 -1.08 11.37
C PRO A 112 -0.43 -0.61 10.35
N PRO A 113 -0.81 0.67 10.29
CA PRO A 113 -1.74 1.18 9.28
C PRO A 113 -1.25 0.88 7.86
N PHE A 114 -2.13 0.37 7.00
CA PHE A 114 -1.80 0.00 5.62
C PHE A 114 -1.35 1.22 4.79
N PHE A 115 -2.18 2.27 4.81
CA PHE A 115 -1.91 3.58 4.22
C PHE A 115 -1.52 4.59 5.31
N GLU A 116 -0.70 5.58 4.96
CA GLU A 116 -0.38 6.73 5.80
C GLU A 116 -0.84 8.01 5.13
N GLU A 117 -2.14 8.34 5.29
CA GLU A 117 -2.74 9.59 4.81
C GLU A 117 -2.23 9.99 3.41
N PRO A 118 -2.44 9.14 2.38
CA PRO A 118 -1.77 9.29 1.09
C PRO A 118 -2.08 10.62 0.40
N LEU A 119 -3.24 11.20 0.68
CA LEU A 119 -3.66 12.49 0.13
C LEU A 119 -2.93 13.69 0.77
N LEU A 120 -2.17 13.50 1.84
CA LEU A 120 -1.32 14.53 2.47
C LEU A 120 0.14 14.48 1.99
N ALA A 121 0.43 13.73 0.92
CA ALA A 121 1.76 13.65 0.35
C ALA A 121 2.21 15.03 -0.18
N ILE A 122 3.44 15.44 0.19
CA ILE A 122 4.03 16.71 -0.26
C ILE A 122 4.82 16.57 -1.58
N SER A 123 5.08 15.34 -2.01
CA SER A 123 5.75 15.03 -3.27
C SER A 123 5.35 13.65 -3.77
N LEU A 124 5.59 13.38 -5.05
CA LEU A 124 5.38 12.07 -5.65
C LEU A 124 6.24 10.99 -4.98
N GLN A 125 7.46 11.34 -4.59
CA GLN A 125 8.34 10.45 -3.84
C GLN A 125 7.73 10.11 -2.48
N ASP A 126 7.23 11.10 -1.74
CA ASP A 126 6.62 10.87 -0.43
C ASP A 126 5.37 9.98 -0.52
N PHE A 127 4.54 10.22 -1.55
CA PHE A 127 3.37 9.40 -1.85
C PHE A 127 3.73 7.93 -2.03
N TRP A 128 4.64 7.61 -2.97
CA TRP A 128 4.94 6.21 -3.31
C TRP A 128 5.87 5.50 -2.33
N SER A 129 6.77 6.22 -1.66
CA SER A 129 7.80 5.60 -0.81
C SER A 129 7.39 5.43 0.67
N ASN A 130 6.49 6.29 1.16
CA ASN A 130 6.10 6.32 2.56
C ASN A 130 4.60 6.08 2.76
N ARG A 131 3.74 6.73 1.96
CA ARG A 131 2.32 6.86 2.28
C ARG A 131 1.38 5.85 1.64
N TRP A 132 1.69 5.40 0.42
CA TRP A 132 0.81 4.53 -0.38
C TRP A 132 0.97 3.04 -0.04
N HIS A 133 2.16 2.44 -0.17
CA HIS A 133 2.35 1.03 0.21
C HIS A 133 3.72 0.76 0.82
N HIS A 134 3.81 0.82 2.15
CA HIS A 134 5.05 0.46 2.84
C HIS A 134 5.38 -1.04 2.74
N MET A 135 4.36 -1.92 2.57
CA MET A 135 4.56 -3.38 2.53
C MET A 135 5.38 -3.86 1.32
N PHE A 136 5.25 -3.20 0.16
CA PHE A 136 5.97 -3.60 -1.05
C PHE A 136 7.39 -3.06 -1.10
N ARG A 137 7.76 -2.13 -0.19
CA ARG A 137 9.08 -1.52 -0.16
C ARG A 137 10.19 -2.56 -0.14
N ARG A 138 10.05 -3.60 0.70
CA ARG A 138 11.02 -4.70 0.78
C ARG A 138 11.08 -5.49 -0.53
N SER A 139 9.94 -5.91 -1.06
CA SER A 139 9.86 -6.72 -2.28
C SER A 139 10.47 -5.98 -3.48
N PHE A 140 10.13 -4.69 -3.65
CA PHE A 140 10.66 -3.86 -4.73
C PHE A 140 12.14 -3.55 -4.55
N THR A 141 12.59 -3.32 -3.31
CA THR A 141 14.03 -3.14 -3.02
C THR A 141 14.81 -4.39 -3.42
N HIS A 142 14.37 -5.57 -2.97
CA HIS A 142 15.03 -6.83 -3.34
C HIS A 142 14.98 -7.09 -4.86
N LEU A 143 13.84 -6.87 -5.50
CA LEU A 143 13.72 -7.06 -6.95
C LEU A 143 14.67 -6.11 -7.70
N SER A 144 14.75 -4.84 -7.28
CA SER A 144 15.64 -3.85 -7.88
C SER A 144 17.11 -4.21 -7.68
N ASP A 145 17.50 -4.71 -6.49
CA ASP A 145 18.88 -5.10 -6.21
C ASP A 145 19.30 -6.30 -7.05
N THR A 146 18.41 -7.30 -7.16
CA THR A 146 18.62 -8.46 -8.03
C THR A 146 18.80 -8.02 -9.49
N PHE A 147 17.92 -7.13 -9.99
CA PHE A 147 18.01 -6.65 -11.36
C PHE A 147 19.29 -5.84 -11.61
N LEU A 148 19.64 -4.91 -10.71
CA LEU A 148 20.85 -4.10 -10.83
C LEU A 148 22.13 -4.93 -10.76
N SER A 149 22.14 -6.03 -10.00
CA SER A 149 23.29 -6.94 -9.91
C SER A 149 23.64 -7.62 -11.23
N LEU A 150 22.73 -7.64 -12.20
CA LEU A 150 23.00 -8.14 -13.56
C LEU A 150 23.90 -7.19 -14.36
N PHE A 151 23.93 -5.91 -14.01
CA PHE A 151 24.60 -4.86 -14.80
C PHE A 151 25.71 -4.14 -14.02
N PHE A 152 25.65 -4.15 -12.69
CA PHE A 152 26.54 -3.37 -11.83
C PHE A 152 27.13 -4.20 -10.69
N SER A 153 28.39 -3.91 -10.37
CA SER A 153 29.03 -4.47 -9.17
C SER A 153 28.33 -3.98 -7.90
N ALA A 154 28.36 -4.80 -6.85
CA ALA A 154 27.75 -4.50 -5.56
C ALA A 154 28.19 -3.13 -4.98
N ASP A 155 29.41 -2.69 -5.27
CA ASP A 155 29.92 -1.41 -4.76
C ASP A 155 29.35 -0.20 -5.52
N ALA A 156 29.07 -0.35 -6.82
CA ALA A 156 28.38 0.68 -7.61
C ALA A 156 26.93 0.85 -7.14
N ILE A 157 26.24 -0.26 -6.81
CA ILE A 157 24.87 -0.25 -6.27
C ILE A 157 24.84 0.39 -4.87
N LYS A 158 25.82 0.11 -4.00
CA LYS A 158 25.92 0.75 -2.68
C LYS A 158 26.13 2.27 -2.78
N ARG A 159 26.98 2.70 -3.72
CA ARG A 159 27.32 4.11 -3.92
C ARG A 159 26.12 4.94 -4.41
N SER A 160 25.28 4.39 -5.29
CA SER A 160 24.08 5.09 -5.78
C SER A 160 23.01 5.30 -4.71
N ARG A 161 23.04 4.52 -3.62
CA ARG A 161 22.12 4.62 -2.49
C ARG A 161 22.67 5.46 -1.32
N GLY A 162 23.83 6.10 -1.48
CA GLY A 162 24.47 6.85 -0.41
C GLY A 162 24.94 5.97 0.77
N ILE A 163 25.07 4.65 0.56
CA ILE A 163 25.59 3.71 1.56
C ILE A 163 27.12 3.72 1.45
N THR A 164 27.76 4.63 2.18
CA THR A 164 29.22 4.72 2.24
C THR A 164 29.79 3.46 2.91
N VAL A 165 30.71 2.78 2.22
CA VAL A 165 31.47 1.66 2.78
C VAL A 165 32.60 2.27 3.61
N TYR A 166 32.49 2.16 4.93
CA TYR A 166 33.62 2.30 5.86
C TYR A 166 33.98 0.92 6.38
#